data_AF-A0A485BI63-F1
#
_entry.id   AF-A0A485BI63-F1
#
_cell.length_a   1.000
_cell.length_b   1.000
_cell.length_c   1.000
_cell.angle_alpha   90.00
_cell.angle_beta   90.00
_cell.angle_gamma   90.00
#
_symmetry.space_group_name_H-M   'P 1'
#
loop_
_entity.id
_entity.type
_entity.pdbx_description
1 polymer ?
#
loop_
_entity_poly.entity_id
_entity_poly.type
_entity_poly.pdbx_seq_one_letter_code
_entity_poly.pdbx_strand_id
1 'polypeptide(L)'
;MSAWGVEARVPFLDKQFLDVAMRINPQDKMCGNGKMEKHILRECFESYLPASVAWRQKEQFSDGVGYSWIDTLKEVAAGQISDQQLETAASASVQHAVVERGVSVP
;
A
#
# COMPACT_ATOMS: atom_id res chain seq x y z
N MET A 1 12.90 4.12 12.09
CA MET A 1 14.29 4.49 11.80
C MET A 1 14.47 4.40 10.29
N SER A 2 14.99 5.43 9.62
CA SER A 2 15.20 5.39 8.16
C SER A 2 16.41 4.51 7.83
N ALA A 3 16.25 3.55 6.90
CA ALA A 3 17.31 2.59 6.53
C ALA A 3 18.61 3.27 6.04
N TRP A 4 18.49 4.49 5.49
CA TRP A 4 19.60 5.21 4.85
C TRP A 4 19.81 6.63 5.40
N GLY A 5 19.36 6.91 6.63
CA GLY A 5 19.56 8.23 7.26
C GLY A 5 18.86 9.42 6.58
N VAL A 6 17.94 9.15 5.64
CA VAL A 6 17.14 10.18 4.94
C VAL A 6 15.84 10.43 5.70
N GLU A 7 15.51 11.69 5.95
CA GLU A 7 14.23 12.10 6.52
C GLU A 7 13.17 12.24 5.42
N ALA A 8 12.09 11.47 5.52
CA ALA A 8 10.94 11.60 4.64
C ALA A 8 9.89 12.54 5.27
N ARG A 9 9.44 13.54 4.51
CA ARG A 9 8.33 14.42 4.89
C ARG A 9 7.10 14.13 4.04
N VAL A 10 5.92 14.17 4.66
CA VAL A 10 4.65 13.79 4.04
C VAL A 10 3.61 14.92 4.16
N PRO A 11 3.67 15.96 3.30
CA PRO A 11 2.82 17.15 3.42
C PRO A 11 1.32 16.86 3.41
N PHE A 12 0.88 15.80 2.73
CA PHE A 12 -0.53 15.38 2.71
C PHE A 12 -1.06 14.88 4.06
N LEU A 13 -0.18 14.59 5.02
CA LEU A 13 -0.53 14.19 6.38
C LEU A 13 -0.26 15.31 7.41
N ASP A 14 0.03 16.52 6.94
CA ASP A 14 0.08 17.69 7.82
C ASP A 14 -1.28 17.89 8.52
N LYS A 15 -1.24 18.30 9.78
CA LYS A 15 -2.44 18.44 10.60
C LYS A 15 -3.39 19.51 10.06
N GLN A 16 -2.86 20.68 9.68
CA GLN A 16 -3.67 21.78 9.16
C GLN A 16 -4.24 21.43 7.79
N PHE A 17 -3.45 20.75 6.96
CA PHE A 17 -3.92 20.23 5.69
C PHE A 17 -5.06 19.21 5.87
N LEU A 18 -4.92 18.25 6.80
CA LEU A 18 -5.95 17.25 7.08
C LEU A 18 -7.24 17.89 7.58
N ASP A 19 -7.16 18.90 8.45
CA ASP A 19 -8.35 19.60 8.94
C ASP A 19 -9.17 20.22 7.80
N VAL A 20 -8.52 20.75 6.77
CA VAL A 20 -9.20 21.27 5.57
C VAL A 20 -9.67 20.12 4.69
N ALA A 21 -8.75 19.22 4.30
CA ALA A 21 -9.01 18.15 3.35
C ALA A 21 -10.12 17.20 3.83
N MET A 22 -10.26 16.99 5.14
CA MET A 22 -11.30 16.11 5.71
C MET A 22 -12.66 16.79 5.89
N ARG A 23 -12.73 18.12 5.88
CA ARG A 23 -13.97 18.89 6.07
C ARG A 23 -14.69 19.29 4.78
N ILE A 24 -14.03 19.20 3.62
CA ILE A 24 -14.72 19.40 2.32
C ILE A 24 -15.82 18.35 2.13
N ASN A 25 -16.84 18.70 1.33
CA ASN A 25 -17.98 17.82 1.07
C ASN A 25 -17.50 16.45 0.53
N PRO A 26 -17.82 15.32 1.20
CA PRO A 26 -17.40 14.00 0.75
C PRO A 26 -17.89 13.66 -0.66
N GLN A 27 -19.01 14.23 -1.12
CA GLN A 27 -19.52 14.02 -2.47
C GLN A 27 -18.52 14.49 -3.54
N ASP A 28 -17.73 15.52 -3.27
CA ASP A 28 -16.69 16.01 -4.20
C ASP A 28 -15.45 15.11 -4.23
N LYS A 29 -15.33 14.17 -3.29
CA LYS A 29 -14.26 13.15 -3.27
C LYS A 29 -14.64 11.87 -4.02
N MET A 30 -15.93 11.68 -4.31
CA MET A 30 -16.43 10.47 -4.97
C MET A 30 -15.98 10.43 -6.43
N CYS A 31 -15.50 9.27 -6.87
CA CYS A 31 -15.25 8.97 -8.28
C CYS A 31 -16.51 8.39 -8.95
N GLY A 32 -16.64 8.54 -10.26
CA GLY A 32 -17.83 8.12 -11.03
C GLY A 32 -18.53 9.29 -11.73
N ASN A 33 -19.56 9.01 -12.52
CA ASN A 33 -20.29 10.03 -13.32
C ASN A 33 -19.37 10.91 -14.19
N GLY A 34 -18.30 10.32 -14.75
CA GLY A 34 -17.29 11.05 -15.53
C GLY A 34 -16.16 11.68 -14.71
N LYS A 35 -16.19 11.62 -13.37
CA LYS A 35 -15.12 12.11 -12.50
C LYS A 35 -14.07 11.05 -12.21
N MET A 36 -12.81 11.38 -12.47
CA MET A 36 -11.62 10.59 -12.15
C MET A 36 -11.33 10.60 -10.64
N GLU A 37 -10.57 9.62 -10.14
CA GLU A 37 -10.11 9.63 -8.75
C GLU A 37 -9.37 10.92 -8.41
N LYS A 38 -9.64 11.44 -7.21
CA LYS A 38 -9.07 12.70 -6.70
C LYS A 38 -9.34 13.91 -7.61
N HIS A 39 -10.49 13.95 -8.30
CA HIS A 39 -10.87 15.03 -9.21
C HIS A 39 -10.65 16.44 -8.63
N ILE A 40 -11.19 16.73 -7.45
CA ILE A 40 -11.05 18.03 -6.78
C ILE A 40 -9.59 18.42 -6.53
N LEU A 41 -8.72 17.45 -6.24
CA LEU A 41 -7.28 17.70 -6.09
C LEU A 41 -6.64 18.04 -7.44
N ARG A 42 -7.05 17.39 -8.53
CA ARG A 42 -6.55 17.66 -9.87
C ARG A 42 -6.95 19.06 -10.33
N GLU A 43 -8.22 19.43 -10.15
CA GLU A 43 -8.73 20.78 -10.45
C GLU A 43 -7.97 21.87 -9.68
N CYS A 44 -7.71 21.68 -8.38
CA CYS A 44 -7.00 22.67 -7.57
C CYS A 44 -5.55 22.95 -8.04
N PHE A 45 -4.92 21.98 -8.73
CA PHE A 45 -3.50 22.05 -9.09
C PHE A 45 -3.23 21.86 -10.59
N GLU A 46 -4.24 21.86 -11.45
CA GLU A 46 -4.07 21.57 -12.89
C GLU A 46 -3.16 22.57 -13.60
N SER A 47 -3.10 23.81 -13.11
CA SER A 47 -2.25 24.86 -13.66
C SER A 47 -0.76 24.67 -13.36
N TYR A 48 -0.41 23.79 -12.41
CA TYR A 48 0.97 23.55 -12.00
C TYR A 48 1.66 22.47 -12.83
N LEU A 49 0.90 21.62 -13.54
CA LEU A 49 1.40 20.43 -14.22
C LEU A 49 0.87 20.36 -15.66
N PRO A 50 1.57 19.69 -16.59
CA PRO A 50 1.01 19.38 -17.90
C PRO A 50 -0.30 18.59 -17.76
N ALA A 51 -1.27 18.86 -18.64
CA ALA A 51 -2.57 18.18 -18.61
C ALA A 51 -2.45 16.64 -18.66
N SER A 52 -1.45 16.11 -19.38
CA SER A 52 -1.14 14.68 -19.44
C SER A 52 -0.74 14.06 -18.10
N VAL A 53 -0.22 14.85 -17.16
CA VAL A 53 0.11 14.43 -15.79
C VAL A 53 -1.07 14.71 -14.86
N ALA A 54 -1.65 15.91 -14.93
CA ALA A 54 -2.76 16.33 -14.08
C ALA A 54 -3.99 15.43 -14.23
N TRP A 55 -4.21 14.86 -15.42
CA TRP A 55 -5.35 13.99 -15.74
C TRP A 55 -4.93 12.55 -16.09
N ARG A 56 -3.73 12.13 -15.66
CA ARG A 56 -3.30 10.74 -15.80
C ARG A 56 -4.10 9.81 -14.89
N GLN A 57 -4.65 8.74 -15.45
CA GLN A 57 -5.32 7.69 -14.67
C GLN A 57 -4.32 6.96 -13.77
N LYS A 58 -4.76 6.61 -12.56
CA LYS A 58 -3.95 5.78 -11.64
C LYS A 58 -3.74 4.38 -12.23
N GLU A 59 -2.49 4.02 -12.44
CA GLU A 59 -2.05 2.64 -12.67
C GLU A 59 -1.79 1.94 -11.33
N GLN A 60 -1.94 0.63 -11.30
CA GLN A 60 -1.65 -0.16 -10.12
C GLN A 60 -0.14 -0.10 -9.82
N PHE A 61 0.24 0.05 -8.54
CA PHE A 61 1.65 0.22 -8.15
C PHE A 61 2.57 -0.92 -8.58
N SER A 62 2.01 -2.12 -8.77
CA SER A 62 2.69 -3.29 -9.34
C SER A 62 3.24 -3.03 -10.74
N ASP A 63 2.49 -2.29 -11.53
CA ASP A 63 2.73 -2.13 -12.96
C ASP A 63 3.67 -0.93 -13.20
N GLY A 64 3.67 0.04 -12.28
CA GLY A 64 4.52 1.23 -12.36
C GLY A 64 5.99 1.00 -11.97
N VAL A 65 6.31 -0.07 -11.23
CA VAL A 65 7.69 -0.42 -10.84
C VAL A 65 8.32 -1.43 -11.81
N GLY A 66 7.48 -2.20 -12.52
CA GLY A 66 7.86 -3.18 -13.52
C GLY A 66 7.18 -4.54 -13.28
N TYR A 67 6.59 -5.10 -14.34
CA TYR A 67 5.77 -6.32 -14.28
C TYR A 67 6.48 -7.51 -13.60
N SER A 68 7.78 -7.69 -13.85
CA SER A 68 8.53 -8.82 -13.31
C SER A 68 8.70 -8.79 -11.79
N TRP A 69 8.60 -7.62 -11.14
CA TRP A 69 8.92 -7.51 -9.71
C TRP A 69 7.97 -8.34 -8.84
N ILE A 70 6.67 -8.20 -9.04
CA ILE A 70 5.69 -8.95 -8.25
C ILE A 70 5.68 -10.42 -8.63
N ASP A 71 5.85 -10.74 -9.91
CA ASP A 71 5.83 -12.13 -10.36
C ASP A 71 7.03 -12.89 -9.81
N THR A 72 8.23 -12.30 -9.80
CA THR A 72 9.40 -12.90 -9.13
C THR A 72 9.16 -13.09 -7.63
N LEU A 73 8.52 -12.14 -6.93
CA LEU A 73 8.20 -12.31 -5.51
C LEU A 73 7.25 -13.49 -5.28
N LYS A 74 6.25 -13.68 -6.14
CA LYS A 74 5.34 -14.84 -6.07
C LYS A 74 6.07 -16.15 -6.34
N GLU A 75 6.90 -16.21 -7.38
CA GLU A 75 7.68 -17.39 -7.73
C GLU A 75 8.63 -17.80 -6.60
N VAL A 76 9.35 -16.83 -6.02
CA VAL A 76 10.26 -17.07 -4.90
C VAL A 76 9.49 -17.58 -3.68
N ALA A 77 8.33 -16.99 -3.37
CA ALA A 77 7.49 -17.45 -2.26
C ALA A 77 6.98 -18.88 -2.49
N ALA A 78 6.49 -19.19 -3.70
CA ALA A 78 6.02 -20.53 -4.07
C ALA A 78 7.13 -21.58 -4.05
N GLY A 79 8.37 -21.19 -4.37
CA GLY A 79 9.53 -22.08 -4.28
C GLY A 79 10.03 -22.33 -2.85
N GLN A 80 9.72 -21.43 -1.90
CA GLN A 80 10.21 -21.52 -0.52
C GLN A 80 9.18 -22.07 0.48
N ILE A 81 7.89 -21.95 0.19
CA ILE A 81 6.81 -22.37 1.09
C ILE A 81 6.05 -23.52 0.45
N SER A 82 6.06 -24.69 1.07
CA SER A 82 5.28 -25.83 0.61
C SER A 82 3.81 -25.69 0.97
N ASP A 83 2.94 -26.39 0.23
CA ASP A 83 1.51 -26.43 0.49
C ASP A 83 1.20 -26.92 1.92
N GLN A 84 1.94 -27.92 2.40
CA GLN A 84 1.80 -28.41 3.78
C GLN A 84 2.16 -27.34 4.83
N GLN A 85 3.20 -26.55 4.59
CA GLN A 85 3.56 -25.42 5.48
C GLN A 85 2.48 -24.34 5.46
N LEU A 86 1.89 -24.08 4.30
CA LEU A 86 0.79 -23.13 4.17
C LEU A 86 -0.50 -23.63 4.85
N GLU A 87 -0.87 -24.89 4.67
CA GLU A 87 -2.04 -25.53 5.26
C GLU A 87 -1.97 -25.60 6.79
N THR A 88 -0.78 -25.88 7.31
CA THR A 88 -0.56 -25.98 8.76
C THR A 88 -0.17 -24.66 9.41
N ALA A 89 -0.11 -23.56 8.66
CA ALA A 89 0.40 -22.26 9.13
C ALA A 89 -0.28 -21.77 10.42
N ALA A 90 -1.59 -21.94 10.55
CA ALA A 90 -2.34 -21.55 11.75
C ALA A 90 -1.97 -22.39 13.00
N SER A 91 -1.63 -23.66 12.80
CA SER A 91 -1.31 -24.64 13.85
C SER A 91 0.18 -24.65 14.21
N ALA A 92 1.05 -24.36 13.24
CA ALA A 92 2.51 -24.34 13.39
C ALA A 92 3.00 -23.19 14.29
N SER A 93 2.28 -22.06 14.34
CA SER A 93 2.56 -20.94 15.25
C SER A 93 2.53 -21.32 16.73
N VAL A 94 1.86 -22.40 17.11
CA VAL A 94 1.84 -22.91 18.49
C VAL A 94 3.07 -23.79 18.77
N GLN A 95 3.54 -24.56 17.79
CA GLN A 95 4.67 -25.48 17.98
C GLN A 95 6.02 -24.77 18.01
N HIS A 96 6.23 -23.72 17.22
CA HIS A 96 7.50 -23.00 17.23
C HIS A 96 7.76 -22.25 18.56
N ALA A 97 6.70 -21.78 19.23
CA ALA A 97 6.78 -21.21 20.58
C ALA A 97 7.02 -22.27 21.68
N VAL A 98 6.65 -23.53 21.44
CA VAL A 98 6.82 -24.64 22.39
C VAL A 98 8.22 -25.26 22.29
N VAL A 99 8.80 -25.33 21.10
CA VAL A 99 10.16 -25.87 20.90
C VAL A 99 11.25 -24.95 21.48
N GLU A 100 11.09 -23.62 21.45
CA GLU A 100 12.06 -22.69 22.05
C GLU A 100 11.95 -22.57 23.59
N ARG A 101 10.87 -23.05 24.22
CA ARG A 101 10.66 -22.91 25.67
C ARG A 101 10.83 -24.19 26.49
N GLY A 102 11.09 -25.35 25.87
CA GLY A 102 11.36 -26.59 26.62
C GLY A 102 10.25 -26.96 27.62
N VAL A 103 8.99 -26.55 27.38
CA VAL A 103 7.86 -26.91 28.24
C VAL A 103 7.10 -28.06 27.60
N SER A 104 7.23 -29.24 28.18
CA SER A 104 6.31 -30.36 27.91
C SER A 104 4.94 -30.04 28.51
N VAL A 105 3.88 -30.18 27.72
CA VAL A 105 2.49 -30.12 28.20
C VAL A 105 1.96 -31.57 28.24
N PRO A 106 1.19 -31.97 29.27
CA PRO A 106 0.68 -33.35 29.44
C PRO A 106 -0.20 -33.85 28.30
#